data_AF-A0A514ZRR8-F1
#
_entry.id   AF-A0A514ZRR8-F1
#
_cell.length_a   1.000
_cell.length_b   1.000
_cell.length_c   1.000
_cell.angle_alpha   90.00
_cell.angle_beta   90.00
_cell.angle_gamma   90.00
#
_symmetry.space_group_name_H-M   'P 1'
#
loop_
_entity.id
_entity.type
_entity.pdbx_description
1 polymer ?
#
loop_
_entity_poly.entity_id
_entity_poly.type
_entity_poly.pdbx_seq_one_letter_code
_entity_poly.pdbx_strand_id
1 'polypeptide(L)'
;MTRSRLLIVLLSLLQVVSYGQCVVSQDDQKRVITICQSYTDPSGLLINRTDRKQGLSQTVYLGSEYLTYPIWQIGSFKVVGSQSFIPCGIAYNLLTNQVLCQFPGDSVPHVISPEAFTINDMQFVSRLNNKAKRIYYRVLYAGKTRLLAQYKCTFRPVSNEPYTLEQSFDGTYLRKKSFYIQQQDNTPLRPVQLSRKSVLNVLAVPPTRLPNNFSKKKITVHELVSALAYYDGFN
;
A
#
# COMPACT_ATOMS: atom_id res chain seq x y z
N MET A 1 -34.44 10.76 -40.13
CA MET A 1 -34.08 9.86 -39.00
C MET A 1 -32.65 10.06 -38.48
N THR A 2 -32.11 11.28 -38.49
CA THR A 2 -30.69 11.55 -38.15
C THR A 2 -30.48 12.45 -36.93
N ARG A 3 -31.52 13.09 -36.40
CA ARG A 3 -31.42 13.98 -35.23
C ARG A 3 -31.39 13.26 -33.87
N SER A 4 -31.89 12.02 -33.79
CA SER A 4 -32.00 11.27 -32.52
C SER A 4 -30.67 10.65 -32.06
N ARG A 5 -29.73 10.37 -32.98
CA ARG A 5 -28.43 9.75 -32.63
C ARG A 5 -27.41 10.72 -32.02
N LEU A 6 -27.57 12.02 -32.21
CA LEU A 6 -26.65 13.02 -31.65
C LEU A 6 -26.85 13.24 -30.14
N LEU A 7 -28.07 13.05 -29.62
CA LEU A 7 -28.38 13.26 -28.21
C LEU A 7 -27.79 12.16 -27.29
N ILE A 8 -27.66 10.93 -27.80
CA ILE A 8 -27.13 9.79 -27.03
C ILE A 8 -25.61 9.92 -26.83
N VAL A 9 -24.90 10.48 -27.81
CA VAL A 9 -23.44 10.71 -27.71
C VAL A 9 -23.14 11.81 -26.69
N LEU A 10 -23.95 12.89 -26.66
CA LEU A 10 -23.75 13.98 -25.71
C LEU A 10 -24.02 13.57 -24.25
N LEU A 11 -24.98 12.66 -24.00
CA LEU A 11 -25.29 12.19 -22.64
C LEU A 11 -24.22 11.26 -22.03
N SER A 12 -23.35 10.64 -22.85
CA SER A 12 -22.30 9.75 -22.35
C SER A 12 -21.04 10.47 -21.83
N LEU A 13 -20.93 11.78 -22.08
CA LEU A 13 -19.81 12.62 -21.64
C LEU A 13 -20.00 13.28 -20.27
N LEU A 14 -21.17 13.12 -19.65
CA LEU A 14 -21.49 13.66 -18.33
C LEU A 14 -21.48 12.58 -17.25
N GLN A 15 -20.42 11.76 -17.21
CA GLN A 15 -20.08 11.07 -15.97
C GLN A 15 -19.35 12.06 -15.07
N VAL A 16 -20.12 12.79 -14.26
CA VAL A 16 -19.59 13.64 -13.20
C VAL A 16 -18.91 12.71 -12.19
N VAL A 17 -17.60 12.60 -12.29
CA VAL A 17 -16.79 11.96 -11.25
C VAL A 17 -16.84 12.89 -10.04
N SER A 18 -17.58 12.48 -9.01
CA SER A 18 -17.57 13.16 -7.72
C SER A 18 -16.19 12.96 -7.08
N TYR A 19 -15.35 13.99 -7.12
CA TYR A 19 -14.08 14.02 -6.40
C TYR A 19 -14.34 14.24 -4.92
N GLY A 20 -14.54 13.16 -4.16
CA GLY A 20 -14.43 13.24 -2.72
C GLY A 20 -13.01 13.62 -2.33
N GLN A 21 -12.84 14.70 -1.55
CA GLN A 21 -11.53 15.07 -1.02
C GLN A 21 -11.29 14.25 0.25
N CYS A 22 -10.29 13.37 0.21
CA CYS A 22 -9.86 12.59 1.37
C CYS A 22 -8.56 13.17 1.91
N VAL A 23 -8.48 13.37 3.23
CA VAL A 23 -7.31 13.87 3.93
C VAL A 23 -6.92 12.88 5.03
N VAL A 24 -5.62 12.57 5.14
CA VAL A 24 -5.08 11.74 6.21
C VAL A 24 -4.53 12.65 7.31
N SER A 25 -4.98 12.45 8.55
CA SER A 25 -4.59 13.24 9.72
C SER A 25 -4.45 12.35 10.95
N GLN A 26 -4.16 12.96 12.11
CA GLN A 26 -4.24 12.30 13.41
C GLN A 26 -5.42 12.88 14.21
N ASP A 27 -6.13 12.01 14.92
CA ASP A 27 -7.17 12.42 15.88
C ASP A 27 -6.56 12.83 17.24
N ASP A 28 -7.42 13.22 18.19
CA ASP A 28 -7.02 13.62 19.55
C ASP A 28 -6.29 12.50 20.33
N GLN A 29 -6.49 11.25 19.93
CA GLN A 29 -5.82 10.07 20.48
C GLN A 29 -4.53 9.71 19.74
N LYS A 30 -4.07 10.57 18.81
CA LYS A 30 -2.90 10.38 17.94
C LYS A 30 -3.01 9.18 17.00
N ARG A 31 -4.21 8.67 16.76
CA ARG A 31 -4.48 7.59 15.80
C ARG A 31 -4.54 8.21 14.40
N VAL A 32 -3.91 7.54 13.43
CA VAL A 32 -4.00 7.95 12.02
C VAL A 32 -5.40 7.66 11.52
N ILE A 33 -6.05 8.66 10.91
CA ILE A 33 -7.40 8.57 10.34
C ILE A 33 -7.41 9.13 8.92
N THR A 34 -8.33 8.64 8.08
CA THR A 34 -8.63 9.22 6.77
C THR A 34 -10.04 9.80 6.82
N ILE A 35 -10.17 11.10 6.59
CA ILE A 35 -11.44 11.81 6.52
C ILE A 35 -11.78 12.07 5.06
N CYS A 36 -12.91 11.59 4.58
CA CYS A 36 -13.39 11.82 3.22
C CYS A 36 -14.67 12.64 3.25
N GLN A 37 -14.66 13.76 2.52
CA GLN A 37 -15.84 14.59 2.31
C GLN A 37 -16.50 14.26 0.98
N SER A 38 -17.80 14.01 1.00
CA SER A 38 -18.60 13.78 -0.20
C SER A 38 -19.85 14.65 -0.18
N TYR A 39 -20.28 15.09 -1.36
CA TYR A 39 -21.57 15.74 -1.50
C TYR A 39 -22.61 14.64 -1.74
N THR A 40 -23.56 14.52 -0.83
CA THR A 40 -24.71 13.64 -1.05
C THR A 40 -25.70 14.35 -1.93
N ASP A 41 -25.95 13.80 -3.11
CA ASP A 41 -27.02 14.28 -3.97
C ASP A 41 -28.37 14.08 -3.26
N PRO A 42 -29.29 15.05 -3.36
CA PRO A 42 -30.62 14.92 -2.79
C PRO A 42 -31.36 13.76 -3.46
N SER A 43 -31.56 12.65 -2.74
CA SER A 43 -32.33 11.49 -3.21
C SER A 43 -33.78 11.51 -2.71
N GLY A 44 -34.71 10.92 -3.47
CA GLY A 44 -36.14 10.81 -3.14
C GLY A 44 -37.07 11.55 -4.12
N LEU A 45 -38.39 11.45 -3.92
CA LEU A 45 -39.43 11.93 -4.85
C LEU A 45 -39.49 13.47 -5.06
N LEU A 46 -38.67 14.24 -4.34
CA LEU A 46 -38.69 15.71 -4.32
C LEU A 46 -37.32 16.30 -4.70
N ILE A 47 -36.76 15.85 -5.83
CA ILE A 47 -35.42 16.25 -6.31
C ILE A 47 -35.39 17.73 -6.75
N ASN A 48 -36.54 18.28 -7.19
CA ASN A 48 -36.65 19.63 -7.76
C ASN A 48 -36.94 20.74 -6.73
N ARG A 49 -36.75 20.48 -5.44
CA ARG A 49 -37.06 21.46 -4.39
C ARG A 49 -35.85 22.35 -4.13
N THR A 50 -35.98 23.65 -4.37
CA THR A 50 -34.91 24.66 -4.28
C THR A 50 -34.39 24.90 -2.86
N ASP A 51 -35.09 24.39 -1.85
CA ASP A 51 -34.74 24.38 -0.42
C ASP A 51 -33.80 23.23 -0.03
N ARG A 52 -33.65 22.18 -0.86
CA ARG A 52 -32.76 21.04 -0.59
C ARG A 52 -31.34 21.34 -1.05
N LYS A 53 -30.56 21.98 -0.17
CA LYS A 53 -29.11 22.15 -0.35
C LYS A 53 -28.43 20.76 -0.32
N GLN A 54 -27.43 20.57 -1.18
CA GLN A 54 -26.54 19.40 -1.11
C GLN A 54 -25.94 19.30 0.30
N GLY A 55 -26.18 18.17 0.96
CA GLY A 55 -25.57 17.88 2.26
C GLY A 55 -24.11 17.53 2.07
N LEU A 56 -23.22 18.19 2.81
CA LEU A 56 -21.85 17.72 2.97
C LEU A 56 -21.89 16.51 3.92
N SER A 57 -21.60 15.34 3.40
CA SER A 57 -21.40 14.13 4.19
C SER A 57 -19.91 13.95 4.46
N GLN A 58 -19.57 13.65 5.71
CA GLN A 58 -18.20 13.35 6.12
C GLN A 58 -18.16 11.90 6.57
N THR A 59 -17.22 11.14 6.01
CA THR A 59 -16.93 9.77 6.43
C THR A 59 -15.54 9.71 7.03
N VAL A 60 -15.38 8.99 8.12
CA VAL A 60 -14.11 8.88 8.86
C VAL A 60 -13.69 7.43 8.96
N TYR A 61 -12.49 7.14 8.46
CA TYR A 61 -11.90 5.80 8.48
C TYR A 61 -10.71 5.74 9.43
N LEU A 62 -10.60 4.64 10.18
CA LEU A 62 -9.43 4.36 10.98
C LEU A 62 -8.28 3.84 10.10
N GLY A 63 -7.09 4.43 10.26
CA GLY A 63 -5.90 4.11 9.49
C GLY A 63 -5.78 4.91 8.19
N SER A 64 -4.92 4.44 7.28
CA SER A 64 -4.67 5.08 5.98
C SER A 64 -4.28 4.06 4.92
N GLU A 65 -4.70 4.31 3.68
CA GLU A 65 -4.29 3.57 2.48
C GLU A 65 -2.79 3.68 2.15
N TYR A 66 -2.11 4.72 2.64
CA TYR A 66 -0.69 4.94 2.36
C TYR A 66 0.21 4.10 3.27
N LEU A 67 1.47 3.90 2.89
CA LEU A 67 2.44 3.18 3.72
C LEU A 67 2.83 3.95 4.99
N THR A 68 3.01 5.27 4.88
CA THR A 68 3.56 6.14 5.93
C THR A 68 2.57 7.22 6.33
N TYR A 69 2.75 7.76 7.53
CA TYR A 69 2.18 9.03 7.96
C TYR A 69 3.34 9.87 8.56
N PRO A 70 3.54 11.13 8.15
CA PRO A 70 2.87 11.84 7.05
C PRO A 70 2.94 11.12 5.69
N ILE A 71 2.02 11.46 4.77
CA ILE A 71 1.87 10.76 3.48
C ILE A 71 3.12 10.93 2.61
N TRP A 72 3.49 12.19 2.37
CA TRP A 72 4.65 12.56 1.57
C TRP A 72 5.90 12.46 2.41
N GLN A 73 6.85 11.66 1.96
CA GLN A 73 8.12 11.44 2.62
C GLN A 73 9.25 11.68 1.64
N ILE A 74 10.42 12.04 2.16
CA ILE A 74 11.61 12.21 1.35
C ILE A 74 11.97 10.85 0.75
N GLY A 75 12.22 10.84 -0.55
CA GLY A 75 12.54 9.61 -1.25
C GLY A 75 13.16 9.87 -2.61
N SER A 76 13.38 8.76 -3.31
CA SER A 76 13.88 8.77 -4.67
C SER A 76 13.41 7.53 -5.40
N PHE A 77 13.36 7.60 -6.73
CA PHE A 77 12.94 6.46 -7.54
C PHE A 77 13.87 6.23 -8.72
N LYS A 78 13.90 4.99 -9.19
CA LYS A 78 14.69 4.53 -10.32
C LYS A 78 13.74 4.10 -11.44
N VAL A 79 13.87 4.72 -12.61
CA VAL A 79 13.14 4.32 -13.82
C VAL A 79 13.70 3.01 -14.37
N VAL A 80 12.86 2.20 -15.01
CA VAL A 80 13.28 0.96 -15.66
C VAL A 80 14.42 1.24 -16.64
N GLY A 81 15.54 0.55 -16.46
CA GLY A 81 16.72 0.67 -17.33
C GLY A 81 17.58 1.91 -17.09
N SER A 82 17.16 2.85 -16.23
CA SER A 82 18.05 3.89 -15.73
C SER A 82 19.00 3.32 -14.67
N GLN A 83 20.16 3.94 -14.44
CA GLN A 83 21.00 3.66 -13.27
C GLN A 83 20.87 4.73 -12.18
N SER A 84 20.31 5.90 -12.51
CA SER A 84 20.18 7.02 -11.58
C SER A 84 18.88 6.95 -10.77
N PHE A 85 18.98 7.39 -9.51
CA PHE A 85 17.83 7.68 -8.68
C PHE A 85 17.45 9.16 -8.83
N ILE A 86 16.16 9.41 -9.04
CA ILE A 86 15.58 10.75 -9.17
C ILE A 86 14.91 11.10 -7.84
N PRO A 87 15.32 12.18 -7.14
CA PRO A 87 14.74 12.56 -5.87
C PRO A 87 13.34 13.19 -6.04
N CYS A 88 12.40 12.82 -5.17
CA CYS A 88 11.10 13.50 -5.06
C CYS A 88 10.40 13.14 -3.73
N GLY A 89 9.31 13.83 -3.41
CA GLY A 89 8.41 13.42 -2.34
C GLY A 89 7.65 12.17 -2.76
N ILE A 90 7.84 11.05 -2.07
CA ILE A 90 7.18 9.78 -2.40
C ILE A 90 6.00 9.54 -1.48
N ALA A 91 4.88 9.10 -2.06
CA ALA A 91 3.75 8.51 -1.36
C ALA A 91 3.43 7.13 -1.96
N TYR A 92 3.36 6.08 -1.15
CA TYR A 92 3.04 4.74 -1.63
C TYR A 92 1.66 4.31 -1.14
N ASN A 93 0.67 4.28 -2.05
CA ASN A 93 -0.67 3.81 -1.78
C ASN A 93 -0.69 2.26 -1.81
N LEU A 94 -0.90 1.64 -0.66
CA LEU A 94 -0.91 0.20 -0.47
C LEU A 94 -2.22 -0.46 -0.91
N LEU A 95 -3.31 0.31 -1.01
CA LEU A 95 -4.62 -0.17 -1.44
C LEU A 95 -4.65 -0.34 -2.96
N THR A 96 -4.20 0.66 -3.70
CA THR A 96 -4.13 0.64 -5.17
C THR A 96 -2.79 0.12 -5.71
N ASN A 97 -1.79 -0.05 -4.85
CA ASN A 97 -0.42 -0.41 -5.20
C ASN A 97 0.21 0.58 -6.20
N GLN A 98 -0.03 1.88 -5.98
CA GLN A 98 0.50 2.98 -6.79
C GLN A 98 1.56 3.76 -6.01
N VAL A 99 2.66 4.10 -6.68
CA VAL A 99 3.67 5.01 -6.16
C VAL A 99 3.43 6.37 -6.79
N LEU A 100 3.25 7.39 -5.95
CA LEU A 100 3.14 8.77 -6.36
C LEU A 100 4.43 9.51 -6.03
N CYS A 101 4.77 10.47 -6.87
CA CYS A 101 5.96 11.30 -6.78
C CYS A 101 5.55 12.77 -6.95
N GLN A 102 5.94 13.59 -5.98
CA GLN A 102 5.80 15.04 -6.02
C GLN A 102 7.20 15.65 -6.21
N PHE A 103 7.47 16.17 -7.40
CA PHE A 103 8.75 16.81 -7.68
C PHE A 103 8.86 18.18 -6.97
N PRO A 104 10.08 18.62 -6.61
CA PRO A 104 10.28 19.95 -6.08
C PRO A 104 9.79 21.01 -7.06
N GLY A 105 8.89 21.89 -6.60
CA GLY A 105 8.30 22.96 -7.42
C GLY A 105 6.98 22.58 -8.09
N ASP A 106 6.61 21.30 -8.12
CA ASP A 106 5.35 20.86 -8.71
C ASP A 106 4.22 20.85 -7.66
N SER A 107 3.07 21.43 -8.04
CA SER A 107 1.86 21.44 -7.22
C SER A 107 1.03 20.16 -7.33
N VAL A 108 1.28 19.34 -8.36
CA VAL A 108 0.48 18.15 -8.67
C VAL A 108 1.34 16.89 -8.52
N PRO A 109 0.86 15.85 -7.81
CA PRO A 109 1.56 14.58 -7.72
C PRO A 109 1.40 13.75 -8.99
N HIS A 110 2.46 13.03 -9.38
CA HIS A 110 2.49 12.15 -10.54
C HIS A 110 2.48 10.68 -10.12
N VAL A 111 1.63 9.88 -10.75
CA VAL A 111 1.67 8.42 -10.60
C VAL A 111 2.83 7.87 -11.42
N ILE A 112 3.75 7.16 -10.77
CA ILE A 112 4.95 6.58 -11.38
C ILE A 112 4.96 5.05 -11.24
N SER A 113 5.70 4.38 -12.12
CA SER A 113 5.89 2.92 -12.08
C SER A 113 7.39 2.55 -12.00
N PRO A 114 8.06 2.89 -10.89
CA PRO A 114 9.51 2.73 -10.78
C PRO A 114 9.96 1.27 -10.71
N GLU A 115 11.19 1.00 -11.13
CA GLU A 115 11.87 -0.29 -10.91
C GLU A 115 12.24 -0.49 -9.44
N ALA A 116 12.72 0.56 -8.79
CA ALA A 116 13.02 0.62 -7.38
C ALA A 116 12.72 2.03 -6.86
N PHE A 117 12.42 2.18 -5.58
CA PHE A 117 12.27 3.48 -4.95
C PHE A 117 12.66 3.41 -3.47
N THR A 118 12.84 4.57 -2.87
CA THR A 118 13.13 4.74 -1.45
C THR A 118 12.09 5.63 -0.80
N ILE A 119 11.75 5.33 0.45
CA ILE A 119 10.93 6.17 1.32
C ILE A 119 11.69 6.25 2.64
N ASN A 120 12.25 7.42 2.97
CA ASN A 120 13.27 7.55 4.01
C ASN A 120 14.37 6.51 3.78
N ASP A 121 14.75 5.74 4.81
CA ASP A 121 15.76 4.67 4.70
C ASP A 121 15.21 3.32 4.21
N MET A 122 13.95 3.26 3.76
CA MET A 122 13.33 2.03 3.28
C MET A 122 13.51 1.88 1.77
N GLN A 123 14.28 0.89 1.34
CA GLN A 123 14.43 0.55 -0.06
C GLN A 123 13.34 -0.42 -0.52
N PHE A 124 12.71 -0.12 -1.65
CA PHE A 124 11.72 -0.95 -2.32
C PHE A 124 12.19 -1.35 -3.71
N VAL A 125 11.93 -2.60 -4.08
CA VAL A 125 12.21 -3.15 -5.41
C VAL A 125 10.95 -3.73 -6.00
N SER A 126 10.78 -3.54 -7.31
CA SER A 126 9.64 -4.06 -8.04
C SER A 126 9.92 -5.45 -8.60
N ARG A 127 8.86 -6.27 -8.67
CA ARG A 127 8.83 -7.55 -9.39
C ARG A 127 7.51 -7.66 -10.13
N LEU A 128 7.53 -8.25 -11.31
CA LEU A 128 6.32 -8.61 -12.02
C LEU A 128 5.77 -9.91 -11.45
N ASN A 129 4.47 -9.97 -11.19
CA ASN A 129 3.80 -11.23 -10.90
C ASN A 129 3.43 -11.98 -12.20
N ASN A 130 2.87 -13.18 -12.06
CA ASN A 130 2.43 -14.01 -13.19
C ASN A 130 1.38 -13.33 -14.10
N LYS A 131 0.75 -12.23 -13.66
CA LYS A 131 -0.21 -11.43 -14.43
C LYS A 131 0.43 -10.15 -14.99
N ALA A 132 1.76 -10.08 -15.08
CA ALA A 132 2.54 -8.90 -15.47
C ALA A 132 2.24 -7.63 -14.65
N LYS A 133 1.63 -7.75 -13.46
CA LYS A 133 1.40 -6.63 -12.55
C LYS A 133 2.63 -6.42 -11.68
N ARG A 134 3.07 -5.16 -11.60
CA ARG A 134 4.19 -4.74 -10.77
C ARG A 134 3.80 -4.80 -9.29
N ILE A 135 4.60 -5.48 -8.49
CA ILE A 135 4.47 -5.57 -7.04
C ILE A 135 5.74 -5.04 -6.42
N TYR A 136 5.61 -4.23 -5.37
CA TYR A 136 6.75 -3.68 -4.64
C TYR A 136 7.02 -4.44 -3.35
N TYR A 137 8.30 -4.67 -3.10
CA TYR A 137 8.79 -5.34 -1.92
C TYR A 137 9.85 -4.47 -1.25
N ARG A 138 9.72 -4.25 0.06
CA ARG A 138 10.78 -3.65 0.85
C ARG A 138 11.92 -4.64 1.01
N VAL A 139 13.14 -4.20 0.75
CA VAL A 139 14.35 -4.96 1.02
C VAL A 139 14.65 -4.84 2.52
N LEU A 140 14.73 -5.98 3.20
CA LEU A 140 15.13 -6.05 4.62
C LEU A 140 16.56 -6.55 4.79
N TYR A 141 17.03 -7.37 3.84
CA TYR A 141 18.38 -7.90 3.78
C TYR A 141 18.74 -8.19 2.32
N ALA A 142 19.96 -7.86 1.92
CA ALA A 142 20.46 -7.97 0.55
C ALA A 142 21.86 -8.61 0.52
N GLY A 143 21.96 -9.86 0.97
CA GLY A 143 23.16 -10.68 0.83
C GLY A 143 23.13 -11.56 -0.43
N LYS A 144 23.76 -12.73 -0.35
CA LYS A 144 23.59 -13.81 -1.34
C LYS A 144 22.12 -14.25 -1.37
N THR A 145 21.53 -14.38 -0.19
CA THR A 145 20.08 -14.45 -0.02
C THR A 145 19.47 -13.07 0.25
N ARG A 146 18.25 -12.85 -0.25
CA ARG A 146 17.50 -11.61 0.00
C ARG A 146 16.28 -11.90 0.86
N LEU A 147 16.06 -11.05 1.87
CA LEU A 147 14.82 -11.01 2.64
C LEU A 147 13.99 -9.82 2.20
N LEU A 148 12.79 -10.10 1.72
CA LEU A 148 11.86 -9.11 1.20
C LEU A 148 10.58 -9.07 2.04
N ALA A 149 10.00 -7.88 2.23
CA ALA A 149 8.70 -7.68 2.84
C ALA A 149 7.71 -7.11 1.84
N GLN A 150 6.53 -7.72 1.74
CA GLN A 150 5.40 -7.16 1.02
C GLN A 150 4.43 -6.52 2.01
N TYR A 151 4.02 -5.29 1.73
CA TYR A 151 2.95 -4.60 2.44
C TYR A 151 1.70 -4.58 1.56
N LYS A 152 0.54 -4.87 2.16
CA LYS A 152 -0.77 -4.77 1.51
C LYS A 152 -1.73 -4.05 2.44
N CYS A 153 -2.68 -3.34 1.86
CA CYS A 153 -3.79 -2.74 2.60
C CYS A 153 -5.12 -3.28 2.06
N THR A 154 -6.06 -3.53 2.96
CA THR A 154 -7.45 -3.87 2.63
C THR A 154 -8.37 -2.95 3.41
N PHE A 155 -9.38 -2.41 2.74
CA PHE A 155 -10.42 -1.63 3.40
C PHE A 155 -11.52 -2.57 3.93
N ARG A 156 -11.92 -2.39 5.19
CA ARG A 156 -13.05 -3.08 5.80
C ARG A 156 -14.09 -2.03 6.22
N PRO A 157 -15.22 -1.91 5.50
CA PRO A 157 -16.31 -1.05 5.95
C PRO A 157 -16.88 -1.59 7.26
N VAL A 158 -17.30 -0.69 8.15
CA VAL A 158 -18.11 -1.05 9.30
C VAL A 158 -19.57 -1.01 8.84
N SER A 159 -20.32 -2.08 9.14
CA SER A 159 -21.76 -2.07 8.93
C SER A 159 -22.37 -1.32 10.10
N ASN A 160 -22.84 -0.10 9.86
CA ASN A 160 -23.52 0.68 10.88
C ASN A 160 -24.86 0.00 11.19
N GLU A 161 -24.95 -0.67 12.33
CA GLU A 161 -26.24 -1.07 12.87
C GLU A 161 -26.96 0.20 13.37
N PRO A 162 -28.24 0.41 13.03
CA PRO A 162 -28.95 1.67 13.27
C PRO A 162 -29.11 2.07 14.74
N TYR A 163 -28.65 1.25 15.70
CA TYR A 163 -28.81 1.47 17.14
C TYR A 163 -27.51 1.47 17.95
N THR A 164 -26.35 1.41 17.29
CA THR A 164 -25.05 1.53 17.98
C THR A 164 -24.55 2.98 17.98
N LEU A 165 -24.72 3.67 19.12
CA LEU A 165 -24.30 5.06 19.33
C LEU A 165 -22.77 5.23 19.52
N GLU A 166 -22.00 4.15 19.54
CA GLU A 166 -20.59 4.17 20.00
C GLU A 166 -19.52 4.04 18.90
N GLN A 167 -19.88 3.86 17.63
CA GLN A 167 -18.87 3.66 16.58
C GLN A 167 -18.39 4.97 15.98
N SER A 168 -17.15 5.34 16.31
CA SER A 168 -16.50 6.58 15.89
C SER A 168 -15.97 6.58 14.44
N PHE A 169 -16.07 5.46 13.71
CA PHE A 169 -15.47 5.27 12.39
C PHE A 169 -16.37 4.45 11.46
N ASP A 170 -16.48 4.87 10.20
CA ASP A 170 -17.26 4.22 9.13
C ASP A 170 -16.54 3.01 8.49
N GLY A 171 -15.27 2.81 8.84
CA GLY A 171 -14.44 1.77 8.23
C GLY A 171 -13.02 1.76 8.78
N THR A 172 -12.26 0.72 8.41
CA THR A 172 -10.87 0.56 8.84
C THR A 172 -9.97 0.06 7.71
N TYR A 173 -8.81 0.69 7.57
CA TYR A 173 -7.73 0.22 6.72
C TYR A 173 -6.86 -0.80 7.47
N LEU A 174 -6.93 -2.06 7.04
CA LEU A 174 -6.16 -3.15 7.62
C LEU A 174 -4.90 -3.40 6.81
N ARG A 175 -3.74 -3.25 7.45
CA ARG A 175 -2.43 -3.51 6.84
C ARG A 175 -1.98 -4.95 7.12
N LYS A 176 -1.51 -5.62 6.08
CA LYS A 176 -0.89 -6.95 6.16
C LYS A 176 0.55 -6.89 5.68
N LYS A 177 1.43 -7.56 6.43
CA LYS A 177 2.84 -7.72 6.10
C LYS A 177 3.16 -9.20 5.87
N SER A 178 3.77 -9.51 4.74
CA SER A 178 4.23 -10.85 4.38
C SER A 178 5.73 -10.83 4.09
N PHE A 179 6.43 -11.92 4.36
CA PHE A 179 7.88 -12.03 4.16
C PHE A 179 8.20 -13.08 3.09
N TYR A 180 9.28 -12.84 2.35
CA TYR A 180 9.74 -13.69 1.25
C TYR A 180 11.26 -13.81 1.29
N ILE A 181 11.78 -15.00 0.97
CA ILE A 181 13.21 -15.23 0.78
C ILE A 181 13.47 -15.50 -0.70
N GLN A 182 14.54 -14.90 -1.21
CA GLN A 182 15.14 -15.19 -2.51
C GLN A 182 16.53 -15.78 -2.26
N GLN A 183 16.83 -16.97 -2.76
CA GLN A 183 18.12 -17.62 -2.45
C GLN A 183 19.26 -17.15 -3.34
N GLN A 184 18.98 -16.87 -4.61
CA GLN A 184 19.91 -16.32 -5.60
C GLN A 184 19.16 -15.39 -6.55
N ASP A 185 19.89 -14.53 -7.25
CA ASP A 185 19.31 -13.76 -8.34
C ASP A 185 18.64 -14.69 -9.36
N ASN A 186 17.46 -14.31 -9.84
CA ASN A 186 16.57 -15.09 -10.71
C ASN A 186 15.87 -16.32 -10.11
N THR A 187 16.08 -16.64 -8.83
CA THR A 187 15.24 -17.65 -8.15
C THR A 187 13.86 -17.10 -7.75
N PRO A 188 12.80 -17.94 -7.75
CA PRO A 188 11.47 -17.50 -7.36
C PRO A 188 11.41 -17.10 -5.89
N LEU A 189 10.64 -16.05 -5.58
CA LEU A 189 10.38 -15.64 -4.21
C LEU A 189 9.58 -16.71 -3.47
N ARG A 190 10.13 -17.22 -2.36
CA ARG A 190 9.47 -18.21 -1.52
C ARG A 190 8.87 -17.52 -0.29
N PRO A 191 7.55 -17.64 -0.04
CA PRO A 191 6.94 -17.06 1.15
C PRO A 191 7.51 -17.71 2.41
N VAL A 192 7.79 -16.91 3.43
CA VAL A 192 8.33 -17.37 4.70
C VAL A 192 7.50 -16.80 5.85
N GLN A 193 7.20 -17.65 6.82
CA GLN A 193 6.65 -17.23 8.10
C GLN A 193 7.79 -16.98 9.10
N LEU A 194 7.53 -16.14 10.09
CA LEU A 194 8.46 -15.88 11.18
C LEU A 194 8.51 -17.06 12.17
N SER A 195 8.94 -18.22 11.69
CA SER A 195 9.18 -19.44 12.48
C SER A 195 10.39 -20.20 11.95
N ARG A 196 11.13 -20.89 12.84
CA ARG A 196 12.29 -21.70 12.46
C ARG A 196 11.97 -22.73 11.37
N LYS A 197 10.85 -23.45 11.54
CA LYS A 197 10.40 -24.48 10.60
C LYS A 197 10.20 -23.91 9.19
N SER A 198 9.55 -22.75 9.07
CA SER A 198 9.31 -22.14 7.77
C SER A 198 10.62 -21.73 7.09
N VAL A 199 11.59 -21.22 7.85
CA VAL A 199 12.88 -20.77 7.31
C VAL A 199 13.71 -21.95 6.82
N LEU A 200 13.83 -23.01 7.63
CA LEU A 200 14.53 -24.24 7.23
C LEU A 200 13.93 -24.86 5.97
N ASN A 201 12.59 -24.91 5.89
CA ASN A 201 11.89 -25.42 4.71
C ASN A 201 12.19 -24.59 3.46
N VAL A 202 12.22 -23.27 3.57
CA VAL A 202 12.48 -22.38 2.42
C VAL A 202 13.92 -22.48 1.95
N LEU A 203 14.88 -22.56 2.88
CA LEU A 203 16.30 -22.70 2.59
C LEU A 203 16.70 -24.12 2.16
N ALA A 204 15.85 -25.12 2.41
CA ALA A 204 16.12 -26.54 2.13
C ALA A 204 17.40 -27.05 2.82
N VAL A 205 17.65 -26.62 4.06
CA VAL A 205 18.85 -26.99 4.83
C VAL A 205 18.53 -27.78 6.08
N PRO A 206 19.45 -28.66 6.54
CA PRO A 206 19.32 -29.33 7.81
C PRO A 206 19.35 -28.32 8.97
N PRO A 207 18.71 -28.63 10.11
CA PRO A 207 18.61 -27.74 11.27
C PRO A 207 19.95 -27.26 11.83
N THR A 208 21.03 -27.99 11.57
CA THR A 208 22.41 -27.74 12.03
C THR A 208 23.08 -26.58 11.31
N ARG A 209 22.58 -26.14 10.15
CA ARG A 209 23.13 -25.02 9.39
C ARG A 209 22.59 -23.64 9.78
N LEU A 210 21.65 -23.58 10.74
CA LEU A 210 21.19 -22.32 11.33
C LEU A 210 21.69 -22.22 12.77
N PRO A 211 22.00 -21.01 13.27
CA PRO A 211 22.59 -20.85 14.59
C PRO A 211 21.66 -21.36 15.70
N ASN A 212 22.25 -21.90 16.78
CA ASN A 212 21.49 -22.55 17.86
C ASN A 212 20.58 -21.58 18.63
N ASN A 213 20.90 -20.29 18.63
CA ASN A 213 20.04 -19.23 19.18
C ASN A 213 18.72 -19.06 18.41
N PHE A 214 18.61 -19.65 17.23
CA PHE A 214 17.40 -19.69 16.40
C PHE A 214 16.39 -20.76 16.86
N SER A 215 16.43 -21.19 18.12
CA SER A 215 15.61 -22.31 18.65
C SER A 215 14.18 -21.90 19.05
N LYS A 216 13.86 -20.60 19.00
CA LYS A 216 12.53 -20.09 19.35
C LYS A 216 11.48 -20.49 18.30
N LYS A 217 10.27 -20.82 18.77
CA LYS A 217 9.12 -21.16 17.91
C LYS A 217 8.67 -19.98 17.04
N LYS A 218 8.77 -18.75 17.57
CA LYS A 218 8.48 -17.49 16.89
C LYS A 218 9.78 -16.67 16.85
N ILE A 219 10.13 -16.19 15.67
CA ILE A 219 11.34 -15.37 15.46
C ILE A 219 10.95 -13.93 15.14
N THR A 220 11.84 -12.99 15.45
CA THR A 220 11.74 -11.60 15.02
C THR A 220 12.30 -11.43 13.61
N VAL A 221 12.00 -10.29 12.99
CA VAL A 221 12.61 -9.93 11.69
C VAL A 221 14.13 -9.80 11.82
N HIS A 222 14.61 -9.22 12.92
CA HIS A 222 16.04 -9.09 13.19
C HIS A 222 16.72 -10.46 13.30
N GLU A 223 16.16 -11.38 14.09
CA GLU A 223 16.67 -12.75 14.21
C GLU A 223 16.66 -13.48 12.85
N LEU A 224 15.66 -13.26 12.00
CA LEU A 224 15.63 -13.81 10.64
C LEU A 224 16.76 -13.24 9.76
N VAL A 225 17.00 -11.92 9.81
CA VAL A 225 18.10 -11.30 9.08
C VAL A 225 19.45 -11.86 9.54
N SER A 226 19.67 -11.97 10.85
CA SER A 226 20.91 -12.56 11.40
C SER A 226 21.10 -14.02 10.98
N ALA A 227 20.02 -14.81 10.94
CA ALA A 227 20.08 -16.20 10.50
C ALA A 227 20.43 -16.33 9.01
N LEU A 228 19.89 -15.46 8.16
CA LEU A 228 20.23 -15.42 6.73
C LEU A 228 21.65 -14.93 6.51
N ALA A 229 22.11 -13.92 7.24
CA ALA A 229 23.49 -13.45 7.19
C ALA A 229 24.48 -14.55 7.62
N TYR A 230 24.16 -15.32 8.65
CA TYR A 230 24.93 -16.50 9.03
C TYR A 230 24.98 -17.51 7.89
N TYR A 231 23.82 -17.89 7.33
CA TYR A 231 23.73 -18.85 6.22
C TYR A 231 24.55 -18.42 4.98
N ASP A 232 24.52 -17.13 4.64
CA ASP A 232 25.27 -16.55 3.53
C ASP A 232 26.78 -16.56 3.74
N GLY A 233 27.25 -16.69 4.98
CA GLY A 233 28.69 -16.80 5.30
C GLY A 233 29.27 -18.20 5.13
N PHE A 234 28.42 -19.25 5.07
CA PHE A 234 28.87 -20.65 4.91
C PHE A 234 28.74 -21.18 3.47
N ASN A 235 27.97 -20.49 2.63
CA ASN A 235 27.90 -20.71 1.18
C ASN A 235 28.52 -19.51 0.47
#